data_AF-A0A4Q5XYV0-F1
#
_entry.id   AF-A0A4Q5XYV0-F1
#
_cell.length_a   1.000
_cell.length_b   1.000
_cell.length_c   1.000
_cell.angle_alpha   90.00
_cell.angle_beta   90.00
_cell.angle_gamma   90.00
#
_symmetry.space_group_name_H-M   'P 1'
#
loop_
_entity.id
_entity.type
_entity.pdbx_description
1 polymer ?
#
loop_
_entity_poly.entity_id
_entity_poly.type
_entity_poly.pdbx_seq_one_letter_code
_entity_poly.pdbx_strand_id
1 'polypeptide(L)'
;MFFNTKPNPQNFSRTLVGEWHADTSSGDVRGEITAIFNTDGSYLTRNQMEIRGVPADPVTQTGRYRVEAVDKHRFKLFTIDENGQPLSTTVRSFVDKNTMLNEVGRITFKRAEQPQQPLF
;
A
#
# COMPACT_ATOMS: atom_id res chain seq x y z
N MET A 1 15.82 32.70 7.04
CA MET A 1 14.45 32.24 7.35
C MET A 1 14.36 30.77 6.94
N PHE A 2 14.32 29.86 7.91
CA PHE A 2 14.25 28.42 7.63
C PHE A 2 12.78 28.06 7.41
N PHE A 3 12.41 27.68 6.19
CA PHE A 3 11.10 27.09 5.91
C PHE A 3 11.05 25.71 6.55
N ASN A 4 10.62 25.66 7.80
CA ASN A 4 10.28 24.41 8.49
C ASN A 4 8.89 23.96 8.02
N THR A 5 8.73 23.75 6.71
CA THR A 5 7.56 23.09 6.16
C THR A 5 7.65 21.62 6.58
N LYS A 6 6.98 21.29 7.68
CA LYS A 6 6.65 19.89 7.98
C LYS A 6 6.05 19.31 6.69
N PRO A 7 6.50 18.12 6.25
CA PRO A 7 6.00 17.53 5.02
C PRO A 7 4.48 17.43 5.08
N ASN A 8 3.76 17.91 4.06
CA ASN A 8 2.31 17.94 4.09
C ASN A 8 1.74 16.51 3.98
N PRO A 9 1.18 15.93 5.06
CA PRO A 9 0.68 14.56 5.05
C PRO A 9 -0.51 14.38 4.09
N GLN A 10 -1.24 15.46 3.77
CA GLN A 10 -2.38 15.42 2.87
C GLN A 10 -1.99 15.03 1.43
N ASN A 11 -0.75 15.31 1.01
CA ASN A 11 -0.29 14.87 -0.31
C ASN A 11 -0.13 13.35 -0.35
N PHE A 12 0.47 12.75 0.68
CA PHE A 12 0.65 11.31 0.74
C PHE A 12 -0.68 10.55 0.80
N SER A 13 -1.63 10.98 1.63
CA SER A 13 -2.94 10.32 1.70
C SER A 13 -3.69 10.40 0.37
N ARG A 14 -3.66 11.55 -0.32
CA ARG A 14 -4.29 11.71 -1.63
C ARG A 14 -3.63 10.85 -2.70
N THR A 15 -2.30 10.80 -2.72
CA THR A 15 -1.57 9.95 -3.66
C THR A 15 -1.76 8.47 -3.35
N LEU A 16 -1.91 8.07 -2.08
CA LEU A 16 -2.09 6.66 -1.72
C LEU A 16 -3.42 6.07 -2.18
N VAL A 17 -4.49 6.89 -2.26
CA VAL A 17 -5.82 6.43 -2.67
C VAL A 17 -5.77 5.74 -4.04
N GLY A 18 -6.46 4.61 -4.15
CA GLY A 18 -6.53 3.76 -5.34
C GLY A 18 -6.03 2.34 -5.08
N GLU A 19 -5.96 1.57 -6.15
CA GLU A 19 -5.52 0.19 -6.13
C GLU A 19 -4.03 0.07 -6.52
N TRP A 20 -3.33 -0.79 -5.81
CA TRP A 20 -1.90 -1.04 -5.94
C TRP A 20 -1.63 -2.54 -5.98
N HIS A 21 -0.79 -2.96 -6.92
CA HIS A 21 -0.36 -4.34 -7.09
C HIS A 21 1.14 -4.46 -6.86
N ALA A 22 1.56 -5.54 -6.23
CA ALA A 22 2.98 -5.88 -6.13
C ALA A 22 3.19 -7.38 -6.25
N ASP A 23 4.18 -7.75 -7.05
CA ASP A 23 4.69 -9.11 -7.10
C ASP A 23 5.87 -9.25 -6.15
N THR A 24 5.91 -10.36 -5.44
CA THR A 24 6.96 -10.74 -4.52
C THR A 24 7.46 -12.13 -4.88
N SER A 25 8.77 -12.32 -4.81
CA SER A 25 9.37 -13.65 -4.97
C SER A 25 10.55 -13.79 -4.03
N SER A 26 10.56 -14.89 -3.27
CA SER A 26 11.65 -15.23 -2.35
C SER A 26 11.81 -16.75 -2.30
N GLY A 27 12.89 -17.24 -2.89
CA GLY A 27 13.14 -18.68 -3.04
C GLY A 27 12.00 -19.37 -3.78
N ASP A 28 11.39 -20.37 -3.14
CA ASP A 28 10.27 -21.15 -3.69
C ASP A 28 8.90 -20.46 -3.52
N VAL A 29 8.85 -19.29 -2.90
CA VAL A 29 7.61 -18.56 -2.62
C VAL A 29 7.43 -17.45 -3.64
N ARG A 30 6.30 -17.45 -4.34
CA ARG A 30 5.80 -16.32 -5.11
C ARG A 30 4.58 -15.76 -4.40
N GLY A 31 4.39 -14.45 -4.47
CA GLY A 31 3.19 -13.84 -3.91
C GLY A 31 2.78 -12.61 -4.67
N GLU A 32 1.48 -12.41 -4.77
CA GLU A 32 0.85 -11.25 -5.38
C GLU A 32 0.09 -10.49 -4.29
N ILE A 33 0.32 -9.18 -4.21
CA ILE A 33 -0.30 -8.31 -3.23
C ILE A 33 -1.17 -7.30 -3.94
N THR A 34 -2.48 -7.35 -3.70
CA THR A 34 -3.41 -6.28 -4.05
C THR A 34 -3.69 -5.44 -2.81
N ALA A 35 -3.55 -4.12 -2.90
CA ALA A 35 -3.85 -3.18 -1.84
C ALA A 35 -4.72 -2.04 -2.36
N ILE A 36 -5.89 -1.83 -1.75
CA ILE A 36 -6.86 -0.81 -2.11
C ILE A 36 -6.99 0.15 -0.93
N PHE A 37 -6.78 1.45 -1.19
CA PHE A 37 -6.95 2.51 -0.19
C PHE A 37 -8.02 3.50 -0.66
N ASN A 38 -9.03 3.75 0.18
CA ASN A 38 -10.17 4.58 -0.16
C ASN A 38 -10.09 5.97 0.48
N THR A 39 -10.74 6.95 -0.15
CA THR A 39 -10.78 8.35 0.34
C THR A 39 -11.39 8.50 1.73
N ASP A 40 -12.27 7.57 2.12
CA ASP A 40 -12.92 7.56 3.43
C ASP A 40 -12.00 7.05 4.55
N GLY A 41 -10.79 6.57 4.23
CA GLY A 41 -9.84 6.01 5.18
C GLY A 41 -9.96 4.49 5.40
N SER A 42 -10.80 3.79 4.63
CA SER A 42 -10.86 2.33 4.62
C SER A 42 -9.79 1.73 3.71
N TYR A 43 -9.37 0.51 4.00
CA TYR A 43 -8.46 -0.25 3.14
C TYR A 43 -8.86 -1.72 3.02
N LEU A 44 -8.36 -2.34 1.96
CA LEU A 44 -8.34 -3.78 1.76
C LEU A 44 -6.97 -4.19 1.27
N THR A 45 -6.41 -5.28 1.80
CA THR A 45 -5.26 -5.96 1.21
C THR A 45 -5.57 -7.42 1.01
N ARG A 46 -5.21 -7.94 -0.16
CA ARG A 46 -5.27 -9.37 -0.49
C ARG A 46 -3.87 -9.83 -0.87
N ASN A 47 -3.36 -10.82 -0.15
CA ASN A 47 -2.11 -11.49 -0.45
C ASN A 47 -2.41 -12.89 -0.97
N GLN A 48 -2.02 -13.18 -2.20
CA GLN A 48 -2.00 -14.54 -2.74
C GLN A 48 -0.57 -15.05 -2.66
N MET A 49 -0.40 -16.32 -2.31
CA MET A 49 0.92 -16.93 -2.24
C MET A 49 0.91 -18.28 -2.93
N GLU A 50 2.01 -18.60 -3.59
CA GLU A 50 2.29 -19.89 -4.17
C GLU A 50 3.62 -20.38 -3.58
N ILE A 51 3.60 -21.57 -2.98
CA ILE A 51 4.77 -22.18 -2.35
C ILE A 51 5.11 -23.44 -3.14
N ARG A 52 6.28 -23.45 -3.81
CA ARG A 52 6.72 -24.59 -4.64
C ARG A 52 5.69 -25.02 -5.69
N GLY A 53 5.01 -24.06 -6.32
CA GLY A 53 3.97 -24.35 -7.32
C GLY A 53 2.60 -24.72 -6.74
N VAL A 54 2.44 -24.75 -5.41
CA VAL A 54 1.16 -25.03 -4.76
C VAL A 54 0.55 -23.71 -4.27
N PRO A 55 -0.65 -23.33 -4.76
CA PRO A 55 -1.36 -22.15 -4.24
C PRO A 55 -1.71 -22.35 -2.76
N ALA A 56 -1.37 -21.36 -1.94
CA ALA A 56 -1.84 -21.26 -0.56
C ALA A 56 -3.13 -20.45 -0.48
N ASP A 57 -3.86 -20.60 0.62
CA ASP A 57 -5.08 -19.82 0.84
C ASP A 57 -4.78 -18.31 0.85
N PRO A 58 -5.56 -17.49 0.12
CA PRO A 58 -5.33 -16.06 0.05
C PRO A 58 -5.67 -15.42 1.40
N VAL A 59 -4.77 -14.56 1.88
CA VAL A 59 -4.99 -13.81 3.12
C VAL A 59 -5.56 -12.45 2.76
N THR A 60 -6.78 -12.18 3.22
CA THR A 60 -7.44 -10.87 3.06
C THR A 60 -7.51 -10.16 4.39
N GLN A 61 -7.22 -8.86 4.39
CA GLN A 61 -7.34 -7.98 5.54
C GLN A 61 -8.11 -6.73 5.13
N THR A 62 -8.99 -6.28 6.01
CA THR A 62 -9.78 -5.06 5.85
C THR A 62 -9.69 -4.22 7.12
N GLY A 63 -10.01 -2.94 6.99
CA GLY A 63 -10.14 -2.05 8.15
C GLY A 63 -9.88 -0.60 7.78
N ARG A 64 -9.20 0.12 8.68
CA ARG A 64 -8.87 1.53 8.53
C ARG A 64 -7.37 1.74 8.34
N TYR A 65 -7.00 2.77 7.60
CA TYR A 65 -5.60 3.15 7.45
C TYR A 65 -5.35 4.60 7.88
N ARG A 66 -4.11 4.87 8.29
CA ARG A 66 -3.65 6.21 8.65
C ARG A 66 -2.25 6.43 8.09
N VAL A 67 -2.01 7.65 7.62
CA VAL A 67 -0.73 8.06 7.05
C VAL A 67 -0.12 9.15 7.91
N GLU A 68 1.15 8.98 8.26
CA GLU A 68 1.95 10.03 8.92
C GLU A 68 3.21 10.30 8.10
N ALA A 69 3.48 11.57 7.78
CA ALA A 69 4.72 11.92 7.11
C ALA A 69 5.93 11.69 8.03
N VAL A 70 6.96 11.02 7.52
CA VAL A 70 8.27 10.90 8.18
C VAL A 70 9.15 12.07 7.73
N ASP A 71 9.22 12.28 6.42
CA ASP A 71 9.92 13.39 5.79
C ASP A 71 9.26 13.74 4.44
N LYS A 72 9.95 14.47 3.57
CA LYS A 72 9.43 14.94 2.28
C LYS A 72 9.13 13.83 1.27
N HIS A 73 9.71 12.65 1.45
CA HIS A 73 9.61 11.53 0.51
C HIS A 73 9.01 10.27 1.13
N ARG A 74 9.05 10.16 2.46
CA ARG A 74 8.63 8.97 3.20
C ARG A 74 7.45 9.23 4.12
N PHE A 75 6.61 8.22 4.26
CA PHE A 75 5.48 8.22 5.18
C PHE A 75 5.35 6.86 5.87
N LYS A 76 4.83 6.87 7.10
CA LYS A 76 4.35 5.68 7.80
C LYS A 76 2.92 5.40 7.39
N LEU A 77 2.65 4.17 6.98
CA LEU A 77 1.32 3.63 6.77
C LEU A 77 0.99 2.71 7.94
N PHE A 78 -0.05 3.08 8.67
CA PHE A 78 -0.65 2.24 9.71
C PHE A 78 -1.90 1.59 9.15
N THR A 79 -2.04 0.29 9.34
CA THR A 79 -3.32 -0.43 9.14
C THR A 79 -3.88 -0.83 10.49
N ILE A 80 -5.19 -0.70 10.62
CA ILE A 80 -5.95 -0.87 11.85
C ILE A 80 -7.13 -1.78 11.50
N ASP A 81 -7.36 -2.82 12.29
CA ASP A 81 -8.50 -3.71 12.08
C ASP A 81 -9.84 -3.03 12.42
N GLU A 82 -10.93 -3.76 12.26
CA GLU A 82 -12.28 -3.27 12.55
C GLU A 82 -12.52 -3.01 14.05
N ASN A 83 -11.72 -3.61 14.94
CA ASN A 83 -11.78 -3.43 16.39
C ASN A 83 -10.93 -2.25 16.88
N GLY A 84 -10.23 -1.55 15.98
CA GLY A 84 -9.34 -0.45 16.31
C GLY A 84 -7.92 -0.91 16.74
N GLN A 85 -7.59 -2.20 16.59
CA GLN A 85 -6.26 -2.71 16.90
C GLN A 85 -5.28 -2.47 15.74
N PRO A 86 -4.05 -1.99 16.02
CA PRO A 86 -3.02 -1.85 14.99
C PRO A 86 -2.63 -3.23 14.44
N LEU A 87 -2.76 -3.42 13.13
CA LEU A 87 -2.37 -4.65 12.43
C LEU A 87 -0.95 -4.58 11.89
N SER A 88 -0.59 -3.46 11.27
CA SER A 88 0.72 -3.28 10.66
C SER A 88 1.16 -1.82 10.65
N THR A 89 2.47 -1.61 10.67
CA THR A 89 3.09 -0.31 10.47
C THR A 89 4.24 -0.47 9.48
N THR A 90 4.14 0.19 8.32
CA THR A 90 5.18 0.14 7.28
C THR A 90 5.65 1.54 6.93
N VAL A 91 6.93 1.70 6.59
CA VAL A 91 7.45 2.95 6.00
C VAL A 91 7.46 2.78 4.49
N ARG A 92 6.85 3.73 3.79
CA ARG A 92 6.72 3.71 2.34
C ARG A 92 7.14 5.06 1.75
N SER A 93 7.50 5.02 0.48
CA SER A 93 7.82 6.21 -0.30
C SER A 93 7.22 6.12 -1.68
N PHE A 94 6.82 7.26 -2.23
CA PHE A 94 6.44 7.34 -3.65
C PHE A 94 7.68 7.66 -4.47
N VAL A 95 7.99 6.81 -5.44
CA VAL A 95 8.98 7.13 -6.48
C VAL A 95 8.34 8.09 -7.47
N ASP A 96 7.08 7.83 -7.81
CA ASP A 96 6.22 8.65 -8.67
C ASP A 96 4.73 8.40 -8.33
N LYS A 97 3.80 8.97 -9.10
CA LYS A 97 2.34 8.84 -8.87
C LYS A 97 1.78 7.41 -9.00
N ASN A 98 2.49 6.55 -9.71
CA ASN A 98 2.12 5.18 -10.08
C ASN A 98 3.05 4.12 -9.47
N THR A 99 4.13 4.53 -8.80
CA THR A 99 5.11 3.63 -8.19
C THR A 99 5.34 3.99 -6.72
N MET A 100 5.08 3.04 -5.84
CA MET A 100 5.31 3.14 -4.40
C MET A 100 6.25 2.03 -3.93
N LEU A 101 7.19 2.35 -3.06
CA LEU A 101 8.09 1.39 -2.43
C LEU A 101 7.67 1.16 -0.99
N ASN A 102 7.67 -0.11 -0.57
CA ASN A 102 7.69 -0.47 0.83
C ASN A 102 9.13 -0.72 1.25
N GLU A 103 9.64 0.10 2.17
CA GLU A 103 11.02 -0.01 2.66
C GLU A 103 11.23 -1.34 3.40
N VAL A 104 10.17 -1.86 4.02
CA VAL A 104 10.16 -3.20 4.62
C VAL A 104 9.95 -4.23 3.52
N GLY A 105 10.97 -5.06 3.28
CA GLY A 105 10.92 -6.15 2.28
C GLY A 105 11.22 -5.72 0.84
N ARG A 106 11.52 -4.43 0.58
CA ARG A 106 11.83 -3.87 -0.75
C ARG A 106 10.77 -4.20 -1.81
N ILE A 107 9.52 -4.24 -1.40
CA ILE A 107 8.39 -4.55 -2.29
C ILE A 107 8.03 -3.30 -3.09
N THR A 108 7.91 -3.45 -4.41
CA THR A 108 7.52 -2.37 -5.31
C THR A 108 6.05 -2.53 -5.68
N PHE A 109 5.25 -1.55 -5.30
CA PHE A 109 3.85 -1.45 -5.66
C PHE A 109 3.69 -0.59 -6.91
N LYS A 110 2.95 -1.10 -7.87
CA LYS A 110 2.48 -0.39 -9.06
C LYS A 110 1.01 -0.09 -8.91
N ARG A 111 0.60 1.12 -9.27
CA ARG A 111 -0.81 1.47 -9.31
C ARG A 111 -1.48 0.61 -10.38
N ALA A 112 -2.58 -0.06 -10.03
CA ALA A 112 -3.38 -0.75 -11.03
C ALA A 112 -3.91 0.29 -12.02
N GLU A 113 -3.74 0.04 -13.32
CA GLU A 113 -4.42 0.83 -14.33
C GLU A 113 -5.92 0.63 -14.10
N GLN A 114 -6.67 1.71 -13.82
CA GLN A 114 -8.12 1.61 -13.88
C GLN A 114 -8.45 1.08 -15.28
N PRO A 115 -9.15 -0.06 -15.43
CA PRO A 115 -9.68 -0.39 -16.73
C PRO A 115 -10.50 0.82 -17.15
N GLN A 116 -10.14 1.43 -18.28
CA GLN A 116 -10.99 2.43 -18.93
C GLN A 116 -12.37 1.81 -18.99
N GLN A 117 -13.32 2.34 -18.21
CA GLN A 117 -14.72 2.01 -18.43
C GLN A 117 -14.96 2.31 -19.92
N PRO A 118 -15.41 1.35 -20.73
CA PRO A 118 -15.82 1.67 -22.08
C PRO A 118 -16.91 2.73 -21.95
N LEU A 119 -16.67 3.90 -22.53
CA LEU A 119 -17.69 4.92 -22.71
C LEU A 119 -18.74 4.31 -23.63
N PHE A 120 -19.84 3.83 -23.03
CA PHE A 120 -21.08 3.55 -23.73
C PHE A 120 -21.99 4.78 -23.66
#